data_AF-A0AAD5ESV5-F1
#
_entry.id   AF-A0AAD5ESV5-F1
#
_cell.length_a   1.000
_cell.length_b   1.000
_cell.length_c   1.000
_cell.angle_alpha   90.00
_cell.angle_beta   90.00
_cell.angle_gamma   90.00
#
_symmetry.space_group_name_H-M   'P 1'
#
loop_
_entity.id
_entity.type
_entity.pdbx_description
1 polymer ?
#
loop_
_entity_poly.entity_id
_entity_poly.type
_entity_poly.pdbx_seq_one_letter_code
_entity_poly.pdbx_strand_id
1 'polypeptide(L)'
;MDRQSLLVGVNVLRVSMPTSSFRRARLTFKCPNGYAENWDQAGFLFAWPSPELPSPDAANPGTEDTAPHYVKAGIENINGTSLGAFVANNGSLDFSALLLEEGEVEQGFTLEAVKYDFRLVIMLVRKRPDGKETKIPARVIYWALKGDSRHENLWVGVYASRPDVGSNKPGPLEIDILEFEVEDEHGIVNLV
;
A
#
# COMPACT_ATOMS: atom_id res chain seq x y z
N MET A 1 -23.17 -5.65 10.77
CA MET A 1 -21.76 -5.58 10.34
C MET A 1 -21.79 -4.85 9.02
N ASP A 2 -21.58 -3.53 9.07
CA ASP A 2 -21.62 -2.69 7.88
C ASP A 2 -20.37 -2.96 7.04
N ARG A 3 -20.58 -3.41 5.81
CA ARG A 3 -19.51 -3.55 4.82
C ARG A 3 -19.26 -2.18 4.23
N GLN A 4 -18.09 -1.60 4.47
CA GLN A 4 -17.65 -0.42 3.71
C GLN A 4 -17.06 -0.89 2.38
N SER A 5 -17.86 -0.82 1.32
CA SER A 5 -17.39 -0.96 -0.07
C SER A 5 -16.89 0.39 -0.58
N LEU A 6 -15.60 0.53 -0.87
CA LEU A 6 -15.07 1.72 -1.55
C LEU A 6 -15.17 1.52 -3.08
N LEU A 7 -16.07 2.26 -3.72
CA LEU A 7 -16.23 2.38 -5.17
C LEU A 7 -15.49 3.63 -5.66
N VAL A 8 -14.23 3.57 -6.10
CA VAL A 8 -13.57 4.82 -6.54
C VAL A 8 -12.50 4.70 -7.62
N GLY A 9 -12.62 5.56 -8.64
CA GLY A 9 -11.47 6.08 -9.39
C GLY A 9 -10.56 6.90 -8.47
N VAL A 10 -9.50 6.26 -7.99
CA VAL A 10 -8.39 6.79 -7.16
C VAL A 10 -8.84 7.64 -5.95
N ASN A 11 -9.52 7.04 -4.97
CA ASN A 11 -9.56 7.58 -3.60
C ASN A 11 -8.63 6.72 -2.73
N VAL A 12 -7.68 7.37 -2.07
CA VAL A 12 -6.81 6.75 -1.07
C VAL A 12 -7.45 6.97 0.30
N LEU A 13 -7.89 5.91 0.98
CA LEU A 13 -8.20 5.98 2.41
C LEU A 13 -6.86 6.13 3.13
N ARG A 14 -6.61 7.27 3.80
CA ARG A 14 -5.31 7.57 4.39
C ARG A 14 -5.39 8.35 5.69
N VAL A 15 -4.30 8.26 6.45
CA VAL A 15 -3.92 9.17 7.52
C VAL A 15 -2.63 9.91 7.16
N SER A 16 -2.44 11.08 7.76
CA SER A 16 -1.21 11.88 7.63
C SER A 16 -0.59 12.04 9.01
N MET A 17 0.74 11.92 9.10
CA MET A 17 1.48 12.06 10.35
C MET A 17 2.94 12.48 10.11
N PRO A 18 3.63 13.01 11.12
CA PRO A 18 5.08 13.14 11.05
C PRO A 18 5.73 11.77 10.83
N THR A 19 6.67 11.66 9.88
CA THR A 19 7.39 10.40 9.59
C THR A 19 8.12 9.86 10.81
N SER A 20 8.57 10.74 11.71
CA SER A 20 9.20 10.36 12.98
C SER A 20 8.27 9.57 13.89
N SER A 21 6.98 9.88 13.87
CA SER A 21 5.96 9.32 14.77
C SER A 21 5.50 7.93 14.33
N PHE A 22 5.56 7.61 13.03
CA PHE A 22 5.16 6.29 12.50
C PHE A 22 5.89 5.13 13.19
N ARG A 23 5.15 4.07 13.55
CA ARG A 23 5.68 2.84 14.15
C ARG A 23 5.34 1.61 13.32
N ARG A 24 4.07 1.45 12.96
CA ARG A 24 3.54 0.27 12.28
C ARG A 24 2.30 0.63 11.48
N ALA A 25 2.02 -0.09 10.41
CA ALA A 25 0.69 -0.18 9.83
C ALA A 25 0.37 -1.63 9.49
N ARG A 26 -0.90 -2.00 9.56
CA ARG A 26 -1.38 -3.32 9.16
C ARG A 26 -2.62 -3.19 8.29
N LEU A 27 -2.66 -3.97 7.23
CA LEU A 27 -3.72 -3.96 6.25
C LEU A 27 -4.05 -5.40 5.90
N THR A 28 -5.32 -5.77 6.06
CA THR A 28 -5.90 -6.99 5.50
C THR A 28 -6.97 -6.58 4.51
N PHE A 29 -6.89 -7.08 3.28
CA PHE A 29 -7.87 -6.78 2.24
C PHE A 29 -8.07 -7.96 1.30
N LYS A 30 -9.16 -7.91 0.52
CA LYS A 30 -9.44 -8.87 -0.55
C LYS A 30 -10.05 -8.16 -1.76
N CYS A 31 -9.86 -8.74 -2.94
CA CYS A 31 -10.58 -8.30 -4.14
C CYS A 31 -11.72 -9.29 -4.41
N PRO A 32 -12.99 -8.94 -4.10
CA PRO A 32 -14.11 -9.90 -4.24
C PRO A 32 -14.32 -10.38 -5.68
N ASN A 33 -13.93 -9.57 -6.66
CA ASN A 33 -14.07 -9.87 -8.09
C ASN A 33 -12.74 -10.32 -8.74
N GLY A 34 -11.69 -10.53 -7.94
CA GLY A 34 -10.35 -10.90 -8.42
C GLY A 34 -9.62 -9.78 -9.17
N TYR A 35 -8.34 -10.03 -9.50
CA TYR A 35 -7.49 -9.13 -10.27
C TYR A 35 -7.50 -9.56 -11.74
N ALA A 36 -8.56 -9.18 -12.46
CA ALA A 36 -8.86 -9.74 -13.79
C ALA A 36 -8.05 -9.10 -14.92
N GLU A 37 -7.69 -7.82 -14.79
CA GLU A 37 -6.95 -7.09 -15.83
C GLU A 37 -5.46 -7.06 -15.50
N ASN A 38 -4.63 -7.02 -16.55
CA ASN A 38 -3.19 -6.85 -16.36
C ASN A 38 -2.93 -5.51 -15.65
N TRP A 39 -2.03 -5.53 -14.69
CA TRP A 39 -1.69 -4.40 -13.82
C TRP A 39 -2.78 -3.98 -12.83
N ASP A 40 -3.85 -4.77 -12.64
CA ASP A 40 -4.73 -4.57 -11.48
C ASP A 40 -3.88 -4.64 -10.20
N GLN A 41 -3.97 -3.61 -9.35
CA GLN A 41 -3.12 -3.43 -8.18
C GLN A 41 -3.91 -2.96 -6.96
N ALA A 42 -3.60 -3.51 -5.79
CA ALA A 42 -4.14 -2.99 -4.53
C ALA A 42 -3.22 -3.29 -3.35
N GLY A 43 -3.24 -2.42 -2.33
CA GLY A 43 -2.47 -2.63 -1.09
C GLY A 43 -2.17 -1.33 -0.36
N PHE A 44 -1.04 -1.30 0.34
CA PHE A 44 -0.53 -0.11 1.02
C PHE A 44 0.05 0.91 0.06
N LEU A 45 -0.19 2.19 0.39
CA LEU A 45 0.53 3.33 -0.12
C LEU A 45 1.14 4.10 1.05
N PHE A 46 2.47 4.18 1.07
CA PHE A 46 3.21 5.15 1.87
C PHE A 46 3.68 6.25 0.92
N ALA A 47 3.31 7.50 1.18
CA ALA A 47 3.70 8.61 0.31
C ALA A 47 4.24 9.78 1.13
N TRP A 48 5.28 10.41 0.62
CA TRP A 48 5.82 11.66 1.10
C TRP A 48 5.62 12.72 0.01
N PRO A 49 4.55 13.53 0.13
CA PRO A 49 4.31 14.64 -0.78
C PRO A 49 5.48 15.61 -0.84
N SER A 50 5.58 16.32 -1.96
CA SER A 50 6.54 17.40 -2.11
C SER A 50 6.23 18.54 -1.14
N PRO A 51 7.21 19.18 -0.48
CA PRO A 51 6.97 20.41 0.27
C PRO A 51 6.30 21.51 -0.58
N GLU A 52 6.62 21.56 -1.88
CA GLU A 52 6.08 22.49 -2.87
C GLU A 52 4.65 22.15 -3.30
N LEU A 53 4.24 20.89 -3.12
CA LEU A 53 2.90 20.39 -3.41
C LEU A 53 2.51 19.36 -2.34
N PRO A 54 2.16 19.82 -1.12
CA PRO A 54 1.95 18.92 0.02
C PRO A 54 0.62 18.17 -0.04
N SER A 55 -0.29 18.60 -0.93
CA SER A 55 -1.64 18.03 -1.12
C SER A 55 -1.98 17.96 -2.61
N PRO A 56 -1.33 17.09 -3.40
CA PRO A 56 -1.70 16.86 -4.80
C PRO A 56 -3.12 16.31 -4.90
N ASP A 57 -3.84 16.71 -5.95
CA ASP A 57 -5.16 16.19 -6.29
C ASP A 57 -5.36 16.14 -7.81
N ALA A 58 -6.54 15.71 -8.27
CA ALA A 58 -6.81 15.59 -9.71
C ALA A 58 -6.81 16.94 -10.45
N ALA A 59 -7.13 18.04 -9.76
CA ALA A 59 -7.11 19.39 -10.35
C ALA A 59 -5.69 19.99 -10.34
N ASN A 60 -4.85 19.56 -9.41
CA ASN A 60 -3.45 19.96 -9.29
C ASN A 60 -2.55 18.73 -9.08
N PRO A 61 -2.31 17.94 -10.15
CA PRO A 61 -1.62 16.65 -10.05
C PRO A 61 -0.11 16.78 -9.84
N GLY A 62 0.45 17.99 -10.00
CA GLY A 62 1.88 18.25 -9.93
C GLY A 62 2.62 18.01 -11.23
N THR A 63 3.95 18.00 -11.13
CA THR A 63 4.92 17.76 -12.20
C THR A 63 5.86 16.63 -11.79
N GLU A 64 6.81 16.28 -12.65
CA GLU A 64 7.89 15.34 -12.28
C GLU A 64 8.68 15.83 -11.05
N ASP A 65 8.95 17.15 -10.97
CA ASP A 65 9.69 17.75 -9.85
C ASP A 65 8.91 17.72 -8.53
N THR A 66 7.58 17.75 -8.58
CA THR A 66 6.72 17.68 -7.39
C THR A 66 6.14 16.30 -7.14
N ALA A 67 6.60 15.28 -7.87
CA ALA A 67 6.16 13.91 -7.70
C ALA A 67 6.52 13.39 -6.30
N PRO A 68 5.57 12.78 -5.56
CA PRO A 68 5.85 12.29 -4.22
C PRO A 68 6.91 11.18 -4.25
N HIS A 69 7.71 11.08 -3.19
CA HIS A 69 8.36 9.80 -2.92
C HIS A 69 7.30 8.84 -2.41
N TYR A 70 7.40 7.56 -2.78
CA TYR A 70 6.40 6.59 -2.35
C TYR A 70 6.94 5.17 -2.20
N VAL A 71 6.23 4.39 -1.40
CA VAL A 71 6.31 2.94 -1.36
C VAL A 71 4.90 2.38 -1.59
N LYS A 72 4.74 1.51 -2.58
CA LYS A 72 3.55 0.67 -2.76
C LYS A 72 3.89 -0.75 -2.35
N ALA A 73 3.00 -1.41 -1.62
CA ALA A 73 3.16 -2.81 -1.27
C ALA A 73 1.80 -3.49 -1.28
N GLY A 74 1.66 -4.57 -2.04
CA GLY A 74 0.34 -5.15 -2.25
C GLY A 74 0.33 -6.31 -3.23
N ILE A 75 -0.82 -6.51 -3.84
CA ILE A 75 -1.00 -7.42 -4.96
C ILE A 75 -0.88 -6.63 -6.26
N GLU A 76 -0.22 -7.21 -7.26
CA GLU A 76 -0.23 -6.76 -8.64
C GLU A 76 -0.43 -7.95 -9.57
N ASN A 77 -1.39 -7.85 -10.49
CA ASN A 77 -1.59 -8.86 -11.52
C ASN A 77 -0.66 -8.61 -12.71
N ILE A 78 0.20 -9.57 -13.04
CA ILE A 78 1.09 -9.49 -14.19
C ILE A 78 0.85 -10.72 -15.06
N ASN A 79 0.38 -10.50 -16.29
CA ASN A 79 0.04 -11.54 -17.25
C ASN A 79 -0.87 -12.65 -16.66
N GLY A 80 -1.90 -12.25 -15.90
CA GLY A 80 -2.87 -13.16 -15.29
C GLY A 80 -2.37 -13.88 -14.03
N THR A 81 -1.17 -13.53 -13.53
CA THR A 81 -0.65 -14.03 -12.26
C THR A 81 -0.69 -12.92 -11.21
N SER A 82 -1.43 -13.14 -10.12
CA SER A 82 -1.39 -12.26 -8.96
C SER A 82 -0.10 -12.49 -8.16
N LEU A 83 0.69 -11.43 -8.00
CA LEU A 83 1.97 -11.45 -7.31
C LEU A 83 1.93 -10.53 -6.09
N GLY A 84 2.70 -10.86 -5.06
CA GLY A 84 3.06 -9.89 -4.03
C GLY A 84 4.07 -8.92 -4.62
N ALA A 85 3.70 -7.65 -4.81
CA ALA A 85 4.50 -6.63 -5.47
C ALA A 85 4.87 -5.49 -4.53
N PHE A 86 6.12 -5.05 -4.61
CA PHE A 86 6.71 -4.03 -3.75
C PHE A 86 7.47 -3.03 -4.62
N VAL A 87 7.05 -1.77 -4.54
CA VAL A 87 7.60 -0.67 -5.33
C VAL A 87 8.05 0.42 -4.38
N ALA A 88 9.25 0.93 -4.57
CA ALA A 88 9.77 2.10 -3.87
C ALA A 88 10.29 3.10 -4.90
N ASN A 89 9.96 4.37 -4.75
CA ASN A 89 10.42 5.42 -5.64
C ASN A 89 10.79 6.68 -4.84
N ASN A 90 12.04 7.11 -5.02
CA ASN A 90 12.60 8.37 -4.50
C ASN A 90 13.37 9.15 -5.58
N GLY A 91 12.89 9.09 -6.83
CA GLY A 91 13.60 9.55 -8.03
C GLY A 91 14.27 8.43 -8.82
N SER A 92 14.33 7.22 -8.25
CA SER A 92 14.70 5.99 -8.95
C SER A 92 13.73 4.88 -8.57
N LEU A 93 13.19 4.18 -9.56
CA LEU A 93 12.22 3.11 -9.35
C LEU A 93 12.95 1.83 -8.94
N ASP A 94 12.56 1.30 -7.78
CA ASP A 94 12.99 0.00 -7.26
C ASP A 94 11.77 -0.91 -7.14
N PHE A 95 11.74 -1.98 -7.93
CA PHE A 95 10.61 -2.89 -8.07
C PHE A 95 11.03 -4.32 -7.75
N SER A 96 10.21 -5.03 -6.99
CA SER A 96 10.33 -6.48 -6.81
C SER A 96 8.97 -7.13 -6.68
N ALA A 97 8.90 -8.40 -7.04
CA ALA A 97 7.70 -9.21 -6.90
C ALA A 97 8.06 -10.62 -6.43
N LEU A 98 7.10 -11.29 -5.81
CA LEU A 98 7.19 -12.70 -5.41
C LEU A 98 5.90 -13.44 -5.73
N LEU A 99 6.06 -14.75 -5.92
CA LEU A 99 4.93 -15.67 -6.10
C LEU A 99 4.21 -15.85 -4.77
N LEU A 100 2.89 -15.77 -4.82
CA LEU A 100 2.01 -16.09 -3.71
C LEU A 100 1.69 -17.59 -3.71
N GLU A 101 1.46 -18.14 -2.53
CA GLU A 101 0.94 -19.49 -2.35
C GLU A 101 -0.53 -19.55 -2.78
N GLU A 102 -0.97 -20.73 -3.19
CA GLU A 102 -2.35 -20.96 -3.62
C GLU A 102 -3.33 -20.60 -2.49
N GLY A 103 -4.33 -19.79 -2.81
CA GLY A 103 -5.34 -19.35 -1.84
C GLY A 103 -4.98 -18.10 -1.03
N GLU A 104 -3.74 -17.58 -1.09
CA GLU A 104 -3.36 -16.39 -0.31
C GLU A 104 -4.17 -15.15 -0.69
N VAL A 105 -4.54 -15.01 -1.96
CA VAL A 105 -5.31 -13.86 -2.46
C VAL A 105 -6.77 -13.96 -2.00
N GLU A 106 -7.34 -15.15 -2.07
CA GLU A 106 -8.75 -15.44 -1.79
C GLU A 106 -9.07 -15.39 -0.30
N GLN A 107 -8.12 -15.77 0.56
CA GLN A 107 -8.29 -15.81 2.02
C GLN A 107 -8.22 -14.43 2.69
N GLY A 108 -7.82 -13.41 1.93
CA GLY A 108 -7.51 -12.08 2.45
C GLY A 108 -6.00 -11.92 2.61
N PHE A 109 -5.45 -10.97 1.87
CA PHE A 109 -4.02 -10.70 1.84
C PHE A 109 -3.68 -9.71 2.95
N THR A 110 -2.78 -10.10 3.85
CA THR A 110 -2.35 -9.27 4.98
C THR A 110 -0.89 -8.84 4.83
N LEU A 111 -0.68 -7.54 4.94
CA LEU A 111 0.64 -6.92 5.05
C LEU A 111 0.77 -6.21 6.39
N GLU A 112 1.99 -6.23 6.92
CA GLU A 112 2.38 -5.36 8.02
C GLU A 112 3.63 -4.58 7.64
N ALA A 113 3.57 -3.27 7.76
CA ALA A 113 4.71 -2.40 7.59
C ALA A 113 5.20 -1.95 8.97
N VAL A 114 6.50 -2.12 9.26
CA VAL A 114 7.08 -1.75 10.55
C VAL A 114 8.28 -0.83 10.36
N LYS A 115 8.42 0.14 11.27
CA LYS A 115 9.62 0.94 11.41
C LYS A 115 10.71 0.13 12.10
N TYR A 116 11.87 0.00 11.46
CA TYR A 116 13.09 -0.52 12.06
C TYR A 116 14.20 0.51 11.89
N ASP A 117 14.46 1.28 12.96
CA ASP A 117 15.30 2.50 12.88
C ASP A 117 14.74 3.47 11.82
N PHE A 118 15.50 3.89 10.82
CA PHE A 118 15.01 4.71 9.69
C PHE A 118 14.49 3.89 8.50
N ARG A 119 14.37 2.57 8.64
CA ARG A 119 13.97 1.65 7.55
C ARG A 119 12.50 1.32 7.66
N LEU A 120 11.83 1.24 6.52
CA LEU A 120 10.49 0.66 6.42
C LEU A 120 10.64 -0.81 6.02
N VAL A 121 10.14 -1.72 6.85
CA VAL A 121 10.15 -3.16 6.54
C VAL A 121 8.73 -3.59 6.26
N ILE A 122 8.50 -4.16 5.07
CA ILE A 122 7.22 -4.74 4.68
C ILE A 122 7.27 -6.24 4.94
N MET A 123 6.33 -6.71 5.74
CA MET A 123 6.15 -8.10 6.11
C MET A 123 4.89 -8.66 5.45
N LEU A 124 5.00 -9.84 4.85
CA LEU A 124 3.83 -10.67 4.55
C LEU A 124 3.37 -11.36 5.83
N VAL A 125 2.08 -11.30 6.11
CA VAL A 125 1.49 -11.98 7.26
C VAL A 125 0.65 -13.14 6.77
N ARG A 126 1.06 -14.35 7.13
CA ARG A 126 0.38 -15.60 6.76
C ARG A 126 -0.28 -16.23 7.97
N LYS A 127 -1.55 -16.58 7.86
CA LYS A 127 -2.24 -17.38 8.87
C LYS A 127 -1.95 -18.86 8.63
N ARG A 128 -1.44 -19.53 9.65
CA ARG A 128 -1.27 -20.99 9.66
C ARG A 128 -2.59 -21.69 9.94
N PRO A 129 -2.73 -22.99 9.62
CA PRO A 129 -3.92 -23.78 9.96
C PRO A 129 -4.28 -23.80 11.45
N ASP A 130 -3.31 -23.59 12.35
CA ASP A 130 -3.51 -23.51 13.80
C ASP A 130 -3.97 -22.11 14.28
N GLY A 131 -4.24 -21.19 13.35
CA GLY A 131 -4.65 -19.81 13.63
C GLY A 131 -3.51 -18.86 13.98
N LYS A 132 -2.27 -19.34 14.09
CA LYS A 132 -1.11 -18.46 14.37
C LYS A 132 -0.65 -17.74 13.12
N GLU A 133 -0.13 -16.54 13.31
CA GLU A 133 0.47 -15.77 12.22
C GLU A 133 1.97 -16.02 12.09
N THR A 134 2.45 -16.03 10.85
CA THR A 134 3.87 -15.93 10.51
C THR A 134 4.09 -14.62 9.79
N LYS A 135 5.08 -13.84 10.24
CA LYS A 135 5.51 -12.61 9.57
C LYS A 135 6.80 -12.90 8.81
N ILE A 136 6.78 -12.70 7.49
CA ILE A 136 7.91 -12.96 6.60
C ILE A 136 8.36 -11.62 6.02
N PRO A 137 9.61 -11.16 6.26
CA PRO A 137 10.13 -9.96 5.62
C PRO A 137 10.15 -10.13 4.10
N ALA A 138 9.39 -9.28 3.41
CA ALA A 138 9.29 -9.28 1.96
C ALA A 138 10.12 -8.15 1.35
N ARG A 139 10.20 -6.98 2.00
CA ARG A 139 11.01 -5.85 1.53
C ARG A 139 11.56 -5.01 2.68
N VAL A 140 12.77 -4.47 2.50
CA VAL A 140 13.39 -3.46 3.37
C VAL A 140 13.71 -2.23 2.53
N ILE A 141 13.16 -1.08 2.89
CA ILE A 141 13.40 0.19 2.20
C ILE A 141 14.25 1.08 3.11
N TYR A 142 15.50 1.31 2.70
CA TYR A 142 16.52 1.96 3.54
C TYR A 142 16.40 3.48 3.63
N TRP A 143 15.64 4.13 2.76
CA TRP A 143 15.52 5.59 2.75
C TRP A 143 14.20 6.09 3.33
N ALA A 144 13.16 5.25 3.36
CA ALA A 144 11.77 5.62 3.58
C ALA A 144 11.53 6.50 4.82
N LEU A 145 12.15 6.17 5.94
CA LEU A 145 11.93 6.88 7.21
C LEU A 145 13.16 7.66 7.67
N LYS A 146 14.07 7.97 6.74
CA LYS A 146 15.22 8.82 7.03
C LYS A 146 14.72 10.25 7.18
N GLY A 147 14.89 10.82 8.38
CA GLY A 147 14.45 12.18 8.67
C GLY A 147 15.21 13.22 7.85
N ASP A 148 14.53 13.84 6.90
CA ASP A 148 14.96 15.03 6.17
C ASP A 148 13.72 15.85 5.77
N SER A 149 13.93 17.04 5.18
CA SER A 149 12.83 17.94 4.79
C SER A 149 11.89 17.33 3.73
N ARG A 150 12.35 16.33 2.98
CA ARG A 150 11.54 15.62 1.98
C ARG A 150 10.65 14.57 2.61
N HIS A 151 11.02 14.05 3.78
CA HIS A 151 10.29 13.00 4.48
C HIS A 151 9.73 13.50 5.83
N GLU A 152 9.28 14.75 5.94
CA GLU A 152 8.69 15.26 7.19
C GLU A 152 7.29 14.68 7.45
N ASN A 153 6.43 14.69 6.42
CA ASN A 153 5.04 14.27 6.52
C ASN A 153 4.80 13.00 5.69
N LEU A 154 4.37 11.94 6.37
CA LEU A 154 4.05 10.66 5.78
C LEU A 154 2.53 10.52 5.66
N TRP A 155 2.09 10.10 4.47
CA TRP A 155 0.76 9.56 4.24
C TRP A 155 0.82 8.04 4.28
N VAL A 156 0.01 7.42 5.14
CA VAL A 156 -0.20 5.97 5.15
C VAL A 156 -1.63 5.72 4.69
N GLY A 157 -1.80 4.97 3.61
CA GLY A 157 -3.11 4.68 3.07
C GLY A 157 -3.23 3.35 2.37
N VAL A 158 -4.45 3.10 1.91
CA VAL A 158 -4.82 1.96 1.07
C VAL A 158 -5.11 2.47 -0.33
N TYR A 159 -4.62 1.77 -1.34
CA TYR A 159 -4.90 2.07 -2.74
C TYR A 159 -5.49 0.86 -3.46
N ALA A 160 -6.32 1.13 -4.46
CA ALA A 160 -6.74 0.19 -5.49
C ALA A 160 -6.66 0.92 -6.83
N SER A 161 -6.10 0.25 -7.84
CA SER A 161 -5.86 0.85 -9.15
C SER A 161 -6.01 -0.20 -10.25
N ARG A 162 -6.63 0.23 -11.35
CA ARG A 162 -6.65 -0.46 -12.64
C ARG A 162 -6.04 0.49 -13.67
N PRO A 163 -4.73 0.38 -13.97
CA PRO A 163 -4.09 1.18 -14.99
C PRO A 163 -4.69 0.91 -16.37
N ASP A 164 -4.98 1.95 -17.13
CA ASP A 164 -5.69 1.88 -18.41
C ASP A 164 -4.86 1.32 -19.59
N VAL A 165 -3.64 0.81 -19.35
CA VAL A 165 -2.76 0.33 -20.42
C VAL A 165 -3.29 -1.00 -20.98
N GLY A 166 -4.15 -0.91 -22.00
CA GLY A 166 -4.70 -2.06 -22.72
C GLY A 166 -5.87 -2.77 -22.03
N SER A 167 -6.52 -2.14 -21.04
CA SER A 167 -7.68 -2.72 -20.36
C SER A 167 -8.90 -2.79 -21.27
N ASN A 168 -9.61 -3.93 -21.23
CA ASN A 168 -10.90 -4.11 -21.90
C ASN A 168 -12.09 -3.88 -20.95
N LYS A 169 -11.84 -3.59 -19.67
CA LYS A 169 -12.85 -3.30 -18.65
C LYS A 169 -12.65 -1.91 -18.07
N PRO A 170 -13.33 -0.89 -18.60
CA PRO A 170 -13.34 0.43 -17.98
C PRO A 170 -14.05 0.35 -16.62
N GLY A 171 -13.43 0.89 -15.57
CA GLY A 171 -14.02 0.98 -14.24
C GLY A 171 -13.02 0.77 -13.10
N PRO A 172 -13.35 1.24 -11.88
CA PRO A 172 -12.46 1.12 -10.73
C PRO A 172 -12.22 -0.34 -10.34
N LEU A 173 -11.07 -0.60 -9.73
CA LEU A 173 -10.82 -1.85 -9.01
C LEU A 173 -11.43 -1.73 -7.60
N GLU A 174 -12.32 -2.64 -7.26
CA GLU A 174 -12.97 -2.68 -5.95
C GLU A 174 -12.26 -3.68 -5.03
N ILE A 175 -11.98 -3.25 -3.80
CA ILE A 175 -11.45 -4.11 -2.74
C ILE A 175 -12.30 -3.97 -1.48
N ASP A 176 -12.40 -5.06 -0.73
CA ASP A 176 -12.91 -5.04 0.64
C ASP A 176 -11.72 -4.90 1.59
N ILE A 177 -11.72 -3.82 2.38
CA ILE A 177 -10.78 -3.64 3.49
C ILE A 177 -11.36 -4.38 4.70
N LEU A 178 -10.64 -5.39 5.19
CA LEU A 178 -11.05 -6.21 6.33
C LEU A 178 -10.45 -5.72 7.64
N GLU A 179 -9.30 -5.06 7.56
CA GLU A 179 -8.56 -4.49 8.68
C GLU A 179 -7.67 -3.38 8.13
N PHE A 180 -7.71 -2.19 8.72
CA PHE A 180 -6.70 -1.17 8.45
C PHE A 180 -6.37 -0.41 9.73
N GLU A 181 -5.14 -0.60 10.20
CA GLU A 181 -4.62 0.00 11.42
C GLU A 181 -3.32 0.74 11.14
N VAL A 182 -3.14 1.88 11.80
CA VAL A 182 -1.86 2.60 11.81
C VAL A 182 -1.50 2.94 13.25
N GLU A 183 -0.25 2.68 13.61
CA GLU A 183 0.31 2.95 14.92
C GLU A 183 1.35 4.08 14.83
N ASP A 184 1.17 5.10 15.66
CA ASP A 184 2.11 6.20 15.86
C ASP A 184 2.64 6.20 17.31
N GLU A 185 3.28 7.29 17.73
CA GLU A 185 3.80 7.42 19.10
C GLU A 185 2.73 7.61 20.19
N HIS A 186 1.48 7.86 19.79
CA HIS A 186 0.33 8.04 20.68
C HIS A 186 -0.54 6.79 20.77
N GLY A 187 -0.36 5.82 19.88
CA GLY A 187 -1.01 4.51 19.93
C GLY A 187 -1.52 4.04 18.58
N ILE A 188 -2.48 3.11 18.60
CA ILE A 188 -3.09 2.54 17.40
C ILE A 188 -4.37 3.29 17.05
N VAL A 189 -4.48 3.68 15.78
CA VAL A 189 -5.69 4.20 15.14
C VAL A 189 -6.25 3.13 14.21
N ASN A 190 -7.44 2.64 14.53
CA ASN A 190 -8.20 1.73 13.67
C ASN A 190 -9.04 2.54 12.70
N LEU A 191 -8.84 2.33 11.41
CA LEU A 191 -9.51 3.07 10.34
C LEU A 191 -10.64 2.26 9.71
N VAL A 192 -10.55 0.93 9.78
CA VAL A 192 -11.59 -0.06 9.41
C VAL A 192 -11.53 -1.23 10.37
#